data_AF-A0A9E2RFD6-F1
#
_entry.id   AF-A0A9E2RFD6-F1
#
_cell.length_a   1.000
_cell.length_b   1.000
_cell.length_c   1.000
_cell.angle_alpha   90.00
_cell.angle_beta   90.00
_cell.angle_gamma   90.00
#
_symmetry.space_group_name_H-M   'P 1'
#
loop_
_entity.id
_entity.type
_entity.pdbx_description
1 polymer ?
#
loop_
_entity_poly.entity_id
_entity_poly.type
_entity_poly.pdbx_seq_one_letter_code
_entity_poly.pdbx_strand_id
1 'polypeptide(L)'
;EIEVKKLFPSESKRAILVVRADLQATIGSQVPFFEQSSLGGQNNLRGFGVDRFIDKNLVSLSVEERIHLARAKVAGVNADFEIAPFLDTGQVFNDYRDVSFKSYRMTPGIGFRGIVRPNVVGRVDYGYSREGGAIFAGLDFPY
;
A
#
# COMPACT_ATOMS: atom_id res chain seq x y z
N GLU A 1 17.35 -3.99 1.86
CA GLU A 1 15.97 -3.47 1.93
C GLU A 1 15.78 -2.79 3.27
N ILE A 2 15.10 -1.64 3.27
CA ILE A 2 14.73 -0.87 4.45
C ILE A 2 13.26 -0.48 4.31
N GLU A 3 12.41 -1.08 5.14
CA GLU A 3 11.01 -0.67 5.27
C GLU A 3 10.81 0.07 6.59
N VAL A 4 10.18 1.25 6.52
CA VAL A 4 9.78 2.02 7.69
C VAL A 4 8.27 2.20 7.66
N LYS A 5 7.59 1.74 8.71
CA LYS A 5 6.15 1.92 8.90
C LYS A 5 5.90 2.63 10.23
N LYS A 6 5.17 3.74 10.18
CA LYS A 6 4.76 4.53 11.35
C LYS A 6 3.26 4.70 11.37
N LEU A 7 2.69 4.61 12.57
CA LEU A 7 1.28 4.79 12.83
C LEU A 7 1.10 5.96 13.79
N PHE A 8 0.26 6.91 13.43
CA PHE A 8 -0.06 8.10 14.19
C PHE A 8 -1.56 8.07 14.52
N PRO A 9 -1.96 7.53 15.68
CA PRO A 9 -3.36 7.54 16.08
C PRO A 9 -3.81 8.96 16.41
N SER A 10 -5.01 9.32 15.99
CA SER A 10 -5.68 10.56 16.42
C SER A 10 -6.02 10.51 17.92
N GLU A 11 -6.16 11.67 18.55
CA GLU A 11 -6.56 11.81 19.96
C GLU A 11 -7.87 11.07 20.27
N SER A 12 -8.83 11.10 19.34
CA SER A 12 -10.13 10.41 19.48
C SER A 12 -10.06 8.89 19.26
N LYS A 13 -8.93 8.38 18.75
CA LYS A 13 -8.72 6.99 18.28
C LYS A 13 -9.69 6.53 17.18
N ARG A 14 -10.45 7.45 16.58
CA ARG A 14 -11.34 7.15 15.44
C ARG A 14 -10.60 7.11 14.11
N ALA A 15 -9.44 7.75 14.04
CA ALA A 15 -8.60 7.80 12.87
C ALA A 15 -7.15 7.44 13.20
N ILE A 16 -6.45 6.77 12.28
CA ILE A 16 -5.04 6.42 12.37
C ILE A 16 -4.39 6.73 11.03
N LEU A 17 -3.46 7.68 11.03
CA LEU A 17 -2.60 7.94 9.88
C LEU A 17 -1.47 6.91 9.86
N VAL A 18 -1.32 6.23 8.74
CA VAL A 18 -0.26 5.26 8.48
C VAL A 18 0.64 5.82 7.39
N VAL A 19 1.93 5.91 7.68
CA VAL A 19 2.96 6.28 6.70
C VAL A 19 3.90 5.09 6.56
N ARG A 20 4.10 4.65 5.32
CA ARG A 20 5.04 3.59 4.97
C ARG A 20 6.01 4.10 3.92
N ALA A 21 7.30 3.89 4.14
CA ALA A 21 8.34 4.12 3.15
C ALA A 21 9.13 2.83 2.96
N ASP A 22 9.47 2.51 1.73
CA ASP A 22 10.29 1.35 1.38
C ASP A 22 11.41 1.76 0.42
N LEU A 23 12.62 1.31 0.75
CA LEU A 23 13.85 1.51 -0.01
C LEU A 23 14.51 0.16 -0.23
N GLN A 24 14.58 -0.25 -1.48
CA GLN A 24 15.28 -1.46 -1.89
C GLN A 24 16.43 -1.07 -2.80
N ALA A 25 17.61 -1.59 -2.48
CA ALA A 25 18.80 -1.38 -3.28
C ALA A 25 19.60 -2.67 -3.34
N THR A 26 19.98 -3.06 -4.55
CA THR A 26 20.70 -4.31 -4.79
C THR A 26 22.11 -4.02 -5.30
N ILE A 27 23.10 -4.68 -4.71
CA ILE A 27 24.52 -4.51 -5.05
C ILE A 27 24.90 -5.59 -6.07
N GLY A 28 25.44 -5.17 -7.23
CA GLY A 28 25.83 -6.07 -8.32
C GLY A 28 25.46 -5.53 -9.69
N SER A 29 26.16 -5.98 -10.73
CA SER A 29 25.92 -5.54 -12.13
C SER A 29 24.93 -6.43 -12.89
N GLN A 30 24.71 -7.67 -12.43
CA GLN A 30 23.78 -8.63 -13.02
C GLN A 30 22.90 -9.22 -11.92
N VAL A 31 21.82 -8.51 -11.60
CA VAL A 31 20.80 -9.00 -10.65
C VAL A 31 19.79 -9.81 -11.45
N PRO A 32 19.63 -11.12 -11.16
CA PRO A 32 18.61 -11.94 -11.80
C PRO A 32 17.22 -11.33 -11.64
N PHE A 33 16.35 -11.49 -12.62
CA PHE A 33 15.00 -10.88 -12.63
C PHE A 33 14.18 -11.18 -11.36
N PHE A 34 14.33 -12.37 -10.77
CA PHE A 34 13.63 -12.77 -9.55
C PHE A 34 14.17 -12.12 -8.25
N GLU A 35 15.33 -11.46 -8.32
CA GLU A 35 15.92 -10.67 -7.23
C GLU A 35 15.77 -9.16 -7.44
N GLN A 36 15.12 -8.75 -8.53
CA GLN A 36 14.86 -7.34 -8.80
C GLN A 36 13.68 -6.83 -7.96
N SER A 37 13.73 -5.54 -7.65
CA SER A 37 12.68 -4.87 -6.90
C SER A 37 11.46 -4.64 -7.78
N SER A 38 10.28 -4.77 -7.18
CA SER A 38 9.00 -4.70 -7.87
C SER A 38 8.09 -3.61 -7.29
N LEU A 39 7.54 -2.77 -8.18
CA LEU A 39 6.59 -1.70 -7.87
C LEU A 39 5.30 -1.91 -8.65
N GLY A 40 4.19 -1.98 -7.92
CA GLY A 40 2.87 -2.25 -8.47
C GLY A 40 2.10 -3.28 -7.62
N GLY A 41 0.79 -3.14 -7.58
CA GLY A 41 -0.09 -4.04 -6.87
C GLY A 41 -0.44 -3.59 -5.45
N GLN A 42 -0.99 -4.52 -4.68
CA GLN A 42 -1.70 -4.25 -3.43
C GLN A 42 -0.83 -3.81 -2.24
N ASN A 43 0.51 -3.87 -2.38
CA ASN A 43 1.46 -3.71 -1.27
C ASN A 43 2.20 -2.37 -1.27
N ASN A 44 2.48 -1.76 -2.43
CA ASN A 44 3.28 -0.53 -2.52
C ASN A 44 2.75 0.54 -3.49
N LEU A 45 2.03 0.18 -4.56
CA LEU A 45 1.52 1.14 -5.55
C LEU A 45 0.15 0.68 -6.09
N ARG A 46 -0.89 0.87 -5.28
CA ARG A 46 -2.26 0.46 -5.58
C ARG A 46 -2.86 1.33 -6.68
N GLY A 47 -3.17 0.73 -7.83
CA GLY A 47 -3.63 1.43 -9.04
C GLY A 47 -2.91 0.96 -10.30
N PHE A 48 -1.82 0.22 -10.11
CA PHE A 48 -1.12 -0.55 -11.15
C PHE A 48 -1.19 -2.04 -10.83
N GLY A 49 -1.13 -2.90 -11.85
CA GLY A 49 -1.06 -4.35 -11.68
C GLY A 49 0.13 -4.79 -10.81
N VAL A 50 0.06 -6.01 -10.28
CA VAL A 50 1.17 -6.62 -9.54
C VAL A 50 2.40 -6.70 -10.46
N ASP A 51 3.56 -6.36 -9.91
CA ASP A 51 4.84 -6.37 -10.62
C ASP A 51 4.86 -5.57 -11.92
N ARG A 52 4.10 -4.47 -11.96
CA ARG A 52 3.96 -3.64 -13.15
C ARG A 52 5.28 -2.99 -13.58
N PHE A 53 6.13 -2.62 -12.62
CA PHE A 53 7.45 -2.03 -12.86
C PHE A 53 8.50 -2.78 -12.07
N ILE A 54 9.55 -3.25 -12.74
CA ILE A 54 10.60 -4.06 -12.16
C ILE A 54 11.93 -3.45 -12.57
N ASP A 55 12.81 -3.21 -11.60
CA ASP A 55 14.17 -2.75 -11.83
C ASP A 55 15.05 -3.11 -10.63
N LYS A 56 16.34 -2.79 -10.72
CA LYS A 56 17.34 -3.14 -9.72
C LYS A 56 17.09 -2.54 -8.33
N ASN A 57 16.54 -1.33 -8.26
CA ASN A 57 16.28 -0.62 -7.00
C ASN A 57 14.87 -0.03 -7.00
N LEU A 58 14.34 0.24 -5.81
CA LEU A 58 13.01 0.79 -5.61
C LEU A 58 12.99 1.83 -4.49
N VAL A 59 12.20 2.88 -4.71
CA VAL A 59 11.74 3.76 -3.65
C VAL A 59 10.22 3.90 -3.72
N SER A 60 9.55 3.67 -2.61
CA SER A 60 8.10 3.89 -2.48
C SER A 60 7.73 4.57 -1.17
N LEU A 61 6.63 5.31 -1.22
CA LEU A 61 6.02 5.99 -0.09
C LEU A 61 4.50 5.83 -0.20
N SER A 62 3.87 5.46 0.90
CA SER A 62 2.42 5.35 1.02
C SER A 62 1.95 6.11 2.24
N VAL A 63 0.90 6.91 2.05
CA VAL A 63 0.19 7.62 3.12
C VAL A 63 -1.25 7.14 3.09
N GLU A 64 -1.73 6.61 4.20
CA GLU A 64 -3.07 6.01 4.33
C GLU A 64 -3.72 6.50 5.63
N GLU A 65 -4.90 7.09 5.55
CA GLU A 65 -5.66 7.55 6.71
C GLU A 65 -6.79 6.56 6.99
N ARG A 66 -6.67 5.76 8.05
CA ARG A 66 -7.68 4.75 8.42
C ARG A 66 -8.71 5.34 9.35
N ILE A 67 -9.96 5.39 8.92
CA ILE A 67 -11.05 6.02 9.65
C ILE A 67 -12.09 4.96 10.02
N HIS A 68 -12.32 4.77 11.32
CA HIS A 68 -13.38 3.93 11.83
C HIS A 68 -14.73 4.62 11.63
N LEU A 69 -15.58 3.99 10.82
CA LEU A 69 -16.91 4.51 10.50
C LEU A 69 -17.94 4.06 11.53
N ALA A 70 -18.04 2.75 11.72
CA ALA A 70 -19.08 2.16 12.55
C ALA A 70 -18.71 0.77 13.03
N ARG A 71 -19.37 0.36 14.12
CA ARG A 71 -19.44 -1.00 14.60
C ARG A 71 -20.87 -1.50 14.48
N ALA A 72 -21.05 -2.68 13.88
CA ALA A 72 -22.37 -3.30 13.77
C ALA A 72 -22.29 -4.82 14.00
N LYS A 73 -23.42 -5.40 14.39
CA LYS A 73 -23.56 -6.86 14.52
C LYS A 73 -24.03 -7.43 13.18
N VAL A 74 -23.19 -8.21 12.53
CA VAL A 74 -23.47 -8.84 11.22
C VAL A 74 -23.38 -10.35 11.39
N ALA A 75 -24.42 -11.09 10.98
CA ALA A 75 -24.44 -12.57 11.08
C ALA A 75 -24.06 -13.12 12.48
N GLY A 76 -24.45 -12.41 13.55
CA GLY A 76 -24.17 -12.82 14.92
C GLY A 76 -22.82 -12.36 15.49
N VAL A 77 -21.92 -11.79 14.68
CA VAL A 77 -20.59 -11.32 15.10
C VAL A 77 -20.49 -9.79 15.10
N ASN A 78 -19.64 -9.23 15.96
CA ASN A 78 -19.34 -7.79 15.97
C ASN A 78 -18.31 -7.49 14.87
N ALA A 79 -18.69 -6.67 13.90
CA ALA A 79 -17.84 -6.21 12.81
C ALA A 79 -17.57 -4.71 12.95
N ASP A 80 -16.31 -4.31 12.83
CA ASP A 80 -15.87 -2.93 12.68
C ASP A 80 -15.71 -2.62 11.18
N PHE A 81 -16.17 -1.45 10.75
CA PHE A 81 -16.04 -0.98 9.37
C PHE A 81 -15.15 0.25 9.31
N GLU A 82 -14.19 0.24 8.39
CA GLU A 82 -13.27 1.34 8.17
C GLU A 82 -13.21 1.73 6.70
N ILE A 83 -12.94 3.02 6.46
CA ILE A 83 -12.46 3.50 5.17
C ILE A 83 -11.02 3.94 5.30
N ALA A 84 -10.28 3.84 4.22
CA ALA A 84 -8.86 4.14 4.18
C ALA A 84 -8.52 4.90 2.88
N PRO A 85 -8.84 6.20 2.76
CA PRO A 85 -8.25 7.01 1.69
C PRO A 85 -6.72 6.93 1.77
N PHE A 86 -6.08 6.77 0.61
CA PHE A 86 -4.64 6.65 0.51
C PHE A 86 -4.07 7.38 -0.70
N LEU A 87 -2.78 7.65 -0.62
CA LEU A 87 -1.95 8.07 -1.74
C LEU A 87 -0.66 7.26 -1.70
N ASP A 88 -0.45 6.45 -2.74
CA ASP A 88 0.80 5.73 -2.93
C ASP A 88 1.63 6.44 -4.00
N THR A 89 2.95 6.41 -3.83
CA THR A 89 3.89 6.93 -4.81
C THR A 89 5.19 6.16 -4.82
N GLY A 90 5.84 6.07 -5.98
CA GLY A 90 7.13 5.41 -6.07
C GLY A 90 7.73 5.38 -7.47
N GLN A 91 8.96 4.88 -7.53
CA GLN A 91 9.66 4.57 -8.76
C GLN A 91 10.65 3.42 -8.55
N VAL A 92 10.92 2.71 -9.63
CA VAL A 92 12.04 1.76 -9.76
C VAL A 92 13.12 2.41 -10.61
N PHE A 93 14.39 2.06 -10.36
CA PHE A 93 15.53 2.65 -11.05
C PHE A 93 16.75 1.73 -11.04
N ASN A 94 17.60 1.87 -12.05
CA ASN A 94 18.83 1.08 -12.19
C ASN A 94 20.04 1.74 -11.50
N ASP A 95 20.28 3.02 -11.75
CA ASP A 95 21.35 3.82 -11.14
C ASP A 95 20.76 5.00 -10.34
N TYR A 96 21.41 5.40 -9.25
CA TYR A 96 20.97 6.54 -8.43
C TYR A 96 20.93 7.86 -9.22
N ARG A 97 21.69 7.96 -10.31
CA ARG A 97 21.68 9.11 -11.23
C ARG A 97 20.40 9.18 -12.08
N ASP A 98 19.64 8.09 -12.19
CA ASP A 98 18.40 8.02 -12.96
C ASP A 98 17.17 8.39 -12.13
N VAL A 99 17.35 8.58 -10.82
CA VAL A 99 16.29 9.01 -9.89
C VAL A 99 15.86 10.42 -10.28
N SER A 100 14.66 10.54 -10.86
CA SER A 100 14.07 11.81 -11.24
C SER A 100 12.70 11.99 -10.61
N PHE A 101 12.44 13.18 -10.06
CA PHE A 101 11.11 13.55 -9.55
C PHE A 101 10.00 13.47 -10.61
N LYS A 102 10.36 13.50 -11.91
CA LYS A 102 9.41 13.36 -13.02
C LYS A 102 8.95 11.92 -13.27
N SER A 103 9.71 10.93 -12.78
CA SER A 103 9.44 9.50 -13.00
C SER A 103 8.59 8.87 -11.89
N TYR A 104 8.27 9.64 -10.85
CA TYR A 104 7.39 9.17 -9.78
C TYR A 104 5.98 8.94 -10.31
N ARG A 105 5.46 7.77 -9.95
CA ARG A 105 4.08 7.40 -10.20
C ARG A 105 3.30 7.67 -8.95
N MET A 106 2.14 8.30 -9.07
CA MET A 106 1.26 8.60 -7.95
C MET A 106 -0.09 7.94 -8.20
N THR A 107 -0.63 7.31 -7.17
CA THR A 107 -1.91 6.62 -7.22
C THR A 107 -2.75 6.96 -6.00
N PRO A 108 -3.67 7.93 -6.12
CA PRO A 108 -4.69 8.14 -5.09
C PRO A 108 -5.71 6.99 -5.13
N GLY A 109 -6.29 6.69 -3.98
CA GLY A 109 -7.31 5.66 -3.89
C GLY A 109 -8.04 5.65 -2.56
N ILE A 110 -8.93 4.68 -2.43
CA ILE A 110 -9.72 4.45 -1.22
C ILE A 110 -9.85 2.96 -0.95
N GLY A 111 -9.58 2.58 0.29
CA GLY A 111 -9.81 1.25 0.83
C GLY A 111 -11.08 1.19 1.67
N PHE A 112 -11.71 0.02 1.68
CA PHE A 112 -12.75 -0.36 2.61
C PHE A 112 -12.30 -1.61 3.37
N ARG A 113 -12.51 -1.62 4.69
CA ARG A 113 -12.13 -2.74 5.55
C ARG A 113 -13.29 -3.16 6.42
N GLY A 114 -13.53 -4.48 6.47
CA GLY A 114 -14.42 -5.13 7.42
C GLY A 114 -13.58 -5.98 8.37
N ILE A 115 -13.63 -5.68 9.67
CA ILE A 115 -12.80 -6.31 10.68
C ILE A 115 -13.70 -7.06 11.65
N VAL A 116 -13.57 -8.38 11.70
CA VAL A 116 -14.22 -9.25 12.69
C VAL A 116 -13.13 -9.75 13.63
N ARG A 117 -13.00 -9.07 14.78
CA ARG A 117 -12.00 -9.44 15.78
C ARG A 117 -12.37 -10.77 16.45
N PRO A 118 -11.39 -11.64 16.75
CA PRO A 118 -9.95 -11.50 16.49
C PRO A 118 -9.48 -12.07 15.13
N ASN A 119 -10.35 -12.65 14.30
CA ASN A 119 -9.89 -13.65 13.33
C ASN A 119 -9.77 -13.18 11.88
N VAL A 120 -10.49 -12.15 11.43
CA VAL A 120 -10.58 -11.87 9.98
C VAL A 120 -10.64 -10.38 9.69
N VAL A 121 -9.84 -9.96 8.72
CA VAL A 121 -9.92 -8.64 8.06
C VAL A 121 -10.20 -8.87 6.58
N GLY A 122 -11.36 -8.43 6.11
CA GLY A 122 -11.61 -8.28 4.68
C GLY A 122 -11.23 -6.88 4.23
N ARG A 123 -10.52 -6.77 3.11
CA ARG A 123 -10.20 -5.49 2.48
C ARG A 123 -10.58 -5.46 1.01
N VAL A 124 -11.01 -4.30 0.55
CA VAL A 124 -11.18 -3.95 -0.85
C VAL A 124 -10.60 -2.56 -1.08
N ASP A 125 -9.58 -2.46 -1.91
CA ASP A 125 -8.89 -1.22 -2.22
C ASP A 125 -9.09 -0.87 -3.70
N TYR A 126 -9.55 0.34 -3.98
CA TYR A 126 -9.59 0.91 -5.33
C TYR A 126 -8.53 2.00 -5.46
N GLY A 127 -7.59 1.82 -6.38
CA GLY A 127 -6.55 2.79 -6.72
C GLY A 127 -6.70 3.28 -8.15
N TYR A 128 -6.49 4.57 -8.38
CA TYR A 128 -6.52 5.17 -9.72
C TYR A 128 -5.12 5.60 -10.14
N SER A 129 -4.76 5.31 -11.39
CA SER A 129 -3.47 5.64 -11.98
C SER A 129 -3.62 6.20 -13.38
N ARG A 130 -2.50 6.53 -14.03
CA ARG A 130 -2.47 6.93 -15.45
C ARG A 130 -2.86 5.81 -16.40
N GLU A 131 -2.83 4.55 -15.94
CA GLU A 131 -3.26 3.37 -16.72
C GLU A 131 -4.73 2.99 -16.45
N GLY A 132 -5.42 3.72 -15.58
CA GLY A 132 -6.82 3.48 -15.20
C GLY A 132 -6.99 3.10 -13.74
N GLY A 133 -8.17 2.55 -13.41
CA GLY A 133 -8.49 2.08 -12.07
C GLY A 133 -8.13 0.60 -11.88
N ALA A 134 -7.63 0.25 -10.70
CA ALA A 134 -7.39 -1.13 -10.28
C ALA A 134 -8.08 -1.42 -8.95
N ILE A 135 -8.65 -2.62 -8.81
CA ILE A 135 -9.28 -3.11 -7.58
C ILE A 135 -8.44 -4.25 -7.04
N PHE A 136 -8.14 -4.19 -5.74
CA PHE A 136 -7.53 -5.27 -4.98
C PHE A 136 -8.48 -5.71 -3.89
N ALA A 137 -8.68 -7.01 -3.75
CA ALA A 137 -9.46 -7.59 -2.67
C ALA A 137 -8.63 -8.67 -1.98
N GLY A 138 -8.75 -8.74 -0.67
CA GLY A 138 -7.98 -9.69 0.12
C GLY A 138 -8.64 -10.00 1.46
N LEU A 139 -8.33 -11.19 1.97
CA LEU A 139 -8.61 -11.59 3.34
C LEU A 139 -7.27 -11.68 4.07
N ASP A 140 -7.21 -11.07 5.23
CA ASP A 140 -6.02 -10.98 6.06
C ASP A 140 -6.36 -11.29 7.52
N PHE A 141 -5.34 -11.51 8.33
CA PHE A 141 -5.46 -11.59 9.76
C PHE A 141 -5.14 -10.22 10.38
N PRO A 142 -5.77 -9.82 11.50
CA PRO A 142 -5.57 -8.49 12.07
C PRO A 142 -4.19 -8.28 12.74
N TYR A 143 -3.21 -9.15 12.51
CA TYR A 143 -1.85 -9.10 13.10
C TYR A 143 -0.78 -9.25 12.02
#